data_AF-A0A939WYZ1-F1
#
_entry.id   AF-A0A939WYZ1-F1
#
_cell.length_a   1.000
_cell.length_b   1.000
_cell.length_c   1.000
_cell.angle_alpha   90.00
_cell.angle_beta   90.00
_cell.angle_gamma   90.00
#
_symmetry.space_group_name_H-M   'P 1'
#
loop_
_entity.id
_entity.type
_entity.pdbx_description
1 polymer ?
#
loop_
_entity_poly.entity_id
_entity_poly.type
_entity_poly.pdbx_seq_one_letter_code
_entity_poly.pdbx_strand_id
1 'polypeptide(L)'
;LGAATLMAIYILFFRKKRTTENEMDITDNLVYVGLTFLTLGMLFGALWAKEAWGHYWAWDPKETWAAITWLCYLLYIHFRRTDSKEWRKACWILLLAFVCLQICWWGINYLPSAQGLSIHTY
;
A
#
# COMPACT_ATOMS: atom_id res chain seq x y z
N LEU A 1 6.85 -4.37 -1.48
CA LEU A 1 5.94 -3.42 -2.17
C LEU A 1 6.67 -2.65 -3.28
N GLY A 2 7.77 -1.96 -3.00
CA GLY A 2 8.56 -1.26 -4.04
C GLY A 2 9.06 -2.16 -5.20
N ALA A 3 9.46 -3.40 -4.93
CA ALA A 3 9.87 -4.32 -5.98
C ALA A 3 8.69 -4.75 -6.90
N ALA A 4 7.47 -4.88 -6.36
CA ALA A 4 6.28 -5.17 -7.16
C ALA A 4 5.91 -4.00 -8.08
N THR A 5 6.12 -2.78 -7.61
CA THR A 5 5.78 -1.56 -8.36
C THR A 5 6.82 -1.27 -9.43
N LEU A 6 8.10 -1.54 -9.15
CA LEU A 6 9.16 -1.52 -10.17
C LEU A 6 8.91 -2.57 -11.26
N MET A 7 8.47 -3.78 -10.90
CA MET A 7 8.06 -4.80 -11.86
C MET A 7 6.86 -4.34 -12.71
N ALA A 8 5.85 -3.72 -12.10
CA ALA A 8 4.71 -3.18 -12.85
C ALA A 8 5.10 -2.03 -13.81
N ILE A 9 6.00 -1.13 -13.39
CA ILE A 9 6.53 -0.06 -14.25
C ILE A 9 7.32 -0.66 -15.41
N TYR A 10 8.18 -1.64 -15.12
CA TYR A 10 8.96 -2.33 -16.14
C TYR A 10 8.06 -3.03 -17.18
N ILE A 11 7.01 -3.72 -16.72
CA ILE A 11 6.03 -4.39 -17.59
C ILE A 11 5.21 -3.37 -18.41
N LEU A 12 4.89 -2.19 -17.86
CA LEU A 12 4.14 -1.16 -18.57
C LEU A 12 4.96 -0.41 -19.63
N PHE A 13 6.21 -0.05 -19.32
CA PHE A 13 7.02 0.84 -20.17
C PHE A 13 8.00 0.11 -21.10
N PHE A 14 8.61 -0.98 -20.66
CA PHE A 14 9.71 -1.63 -21.40
C PHE A 14 9.28 -2.88 -22.18
N ARG A 15 8.10 -3.44 -21.89
CA ARG A 15 7.62 -4.72 -22.47
C ARG A 15 6.57 -4.50 -23.56
N LYS A 16 6.97 -4.69 -24.84
CA LYS A 16 6.09 -4.58 -26.02
C LYS A 16 5.30 -5.89 -26.34
N LYS A 17 5.63 -7.03 -25.71
CA LYS A 17 5.05 -8.36 -25.96
C LYS A 17 4.12 -8.80 -24.81
N ARG A 18 3.08 -9.60 -25.12
CA ARG A 18 2.07 -10.14 -24.18
C ARG A 18 2.74 -10.68 -22.90
N THR A 19 2.43 -10.09 -21.74
CA THR A 19 2.96 -10.48 -20.42
C THR A 19 2.82 -11.98 -20.21
N THR A 20 3.89 -12.62 -19.76
CA THR A 20 3.86 -14.05 -19.44
C THR A 20 3.16 -14.22 -18.08
N GLU A 21 2.27 -15.20 -17.93
CA GLU A 21 1.53 -15.43 -16.67
C GLU A 21 2.49 -15.49 -15.46
N ASN A 22 3.64 -16.15 -15.62
CA ASN A 22 4.70 -16.22 -14.61
C ASN A 22 5.20 -14.86 -14.07
N GLU A 23 5.29 -13.81 -14.91
CA GLU A 23 5.77 -12.50 -14.47
C GLU A 23 4.74 -11.79 -13.57
N MET A 24 3.45 -12.02 -13.84
CA MET A 24 2.37 -11.50 -13.01
C MET A 24 2.26 -12.28 -11.72
N ASP A 25 2.43 -13.61 -11.75
CA ASP A 25 2.39 -14.44 -10.54
C ASP A 25 3.51 -14.06 -9.56
N ILE A 26 4.71 -13.75 -10.06
CA ILE A 26 5.79 -13.19 -9.23
C ILE A 26 5.36 -11.86 -8.63
N THR A 27 4.78 -10.96 -9.44
CA THR A 27 4.32 -9.65 -8.96
C THR A 27 3.24 -9.79 -7.88
N ASP A 28 2.27 -10.69 -8.08
CA ASP A 28 1.19 -10.98 -7.13
C ASP A 28 1.74 -11.56 -5.82
N ASN A 29 2.70 -12.49 -5.89
CA ASN A 29 3.39 -13.02 -4.71
C ASN A 29 4.12 -11.91 -3.92
N LEU A 30 4.82 -11.00 -4.60
CA LEU A 30 5.45 -9.86 -3.93
C LEU A 30 4.44 -8.93 -3.26
N VAL A 31 3.25 -8.76 -3.86
CA VAL A 31 2.15 -7.99 -3.25
C VAL A 31 1.61 -8.70 -2.01
N TYR A 32 1.37 -10.02 -2.06
CA TYR A 32 0.88 -10.79 -0.91
C TYR A 32 1.84 -10.76 0.28
N VAL A 33 3.15 -10.92 0.02
CA VAL A 33 4.18 -10.79 1.06
C VAL A 33 4.19 -9.38 1.63
N GLY A 34 4.13 -8.36 0.76
CA GLY A 34 4.08 -6.96 1.16
C GLY A 34 2.86 -6.60 2.01
N LEU A 35 1.67 -7.09 1.62
CA LEU A 35 0.42 -6.86 2.34
C LEU A 35 0.42 -7.55 3.70
N THR A 36 0.95 -8.78 3.78
CA THR A 36 1.09 -9.50 5.06
C THR A 36 1.97 -8.71 6.01
N PHE A 37 3.13 -8.24 5.55
CA PHE A 37 4.05 -7.45 6.37
C PHE A 37 3.44 -6.11 6.79
N LEU A 38 2.70 -5.45 5.89
CA LEU A 38 1.99 -4.21 6.18
C LEU A 38 0.87 -4.42 7.22
N THR A 39 0.13 -5.52 7.12
CA THR A 39 -0.92 -5.88 8.09
C THR A 39 -0.33 -6.19 9.47
N LEU A 40 0.76 -6.97 9.53
CA LEU A 40 1.46 -7.22 10.79
C LEU A 40 2.03 -5.92 11.38
N GLY A 41 2.65 -5.08 10.56
CA GLY A 41 3.15 -3.77 10.99
C GLY A 41 2.05 -2.89 11.58
N MET A 42 0.87 -2.84 10.97
CA MET A 42 -0.27 -2.11 11.53
C MET A 42 -0.77 -2.71 12.84
N LEU A 43 -0.83 -4.04 12.97
CA LEU A 43 -1.25 -4.71 14.21
C LEU A 43 -0.27 -4.46 15.36
N PHE A 44 1.03 -4.61 15.11
CA PHE A 44 2.07 -4.30 16.09
C PHE A 44 2.07 -2.79 16.44
N GLY A 45 1.86 -1.92 15.46
CA GLY A 45 1.71 -0.48 15.66
C GLY A 45 0.52 -0.14 16.56
N ALA A 46 -0.65 -0.75 16.33
CA ALA A 46 -1.85 -0.54 17.15
C ALA A 46 -1.68 -1.05 18.59
N LEU A 47 -1.00 -2.19 18.77
CA LEU A 47 -0.67 -2.70 20.11
C LEU A 47 0.26 -1.76 20.87
N TRP A 48 1.28 -1.23 20.20
CA TRP A 48 2.20 -0.26 20.79
C TRP A 48 1.53 1.09 21.08
N ALA A 49 0.67 1.57 20.18
CA ALA A 49 -0.12 2.79 20.38
C ALA A 49 -1.01 2.69 21.61
N LYS A 50 -1.62 1.52 21.87
CA LYS A 50 -2.38 1.29 23.10
C LYS A 50 -1.51 1.40 24.36
N GLU A 51 -0.30 0.87 24.33
CA GLU A 51 0.63 0.94 25.47
C GLU A 51 1.13 2.36 25.70
N ALA A 52 1.43 3.10 24.64
CA ALA A 52 1.89 4.47 24.73
C ALA A 52 0.76 5.42 25.19
N TRP A 53 -0.41 5.31 24.56
CA TRP A 53 -1.43 6.38 24.50
C TRP A 53 -2.81 5.95 25.00
N GLY A 54 -2.98 4.69 25.40
CA GLY A 54 -4.23 4.16 25.96
C GLY A 54 -5.33 3.84 24.93
N HIS A 55 -5.14 4.22 23.66
CA HIS A 55 -6.11 3.98 22.58
C HIS A 55 -5.48 3.16 21.45
N TYR A 56 -6.26 2.24 20.88
CA TYR A 56 -5.81 1.34 19.81
C TYR A 56 -5.78 2.00 18.42
N TRP A 57 -6.59 3.04 18.23
CA TRP A 57 -6.76 3.73 16.96
C TRP A 57 -7.29 5.14 17.24
N ALA A 58 -6.53 6.16 16.85
CA ALA A 58 -6.85 7.56 17.09
C ALA A 58 -7.36 8.29 15.83
N TRP A 59 -7.49 7.58 14.69
CA TRP A 59 -7.80 8.20 13.39
C TRP A 59 -6.82 9.31 13.02
N ASP A 60 -5.57 9.19 13.50
CA ASP A 60 -4.50 10.08 13.09
C ASP A 60 -4.36 10.01 11.55
N PRO A 61 -4.07 11.11 10.86
CA PRO A 61 -3.64 11.09 9.47
C PRO A 61 -2.73 9.89 9.14
N LYS A 62 -1.75 9.54 9.99
CA LYS A 62 -0.86 8.38 9.81
C LYS A 62 -1.57 7.04 9.75
N GLU A 63 -2.49 6.81 10.67
CA GLU A 63 -3.27 5.58 10.75
C GLU A 63 -4.27 5.48 9.59
N THR A 64 -4.91 6.60 9.24
CA THR A 64 -5.90 6.66 8.15
C THR A 64 -5.26 6.39 6.80
N TRP A 65 -4.09 6.98 6.52
CA TRP A 65 -3.36 6.74 5.26
C TRP A 65 -2.77 5.32 5.19
N ALA A 66 -2.37 4.73 6.31
CA ALA A 66 -1.98 3.32 6.38
C ALA A 66 -3.16 2.41 6.01
N ALA A 67 -4.36 2.68 6.55
CA ALA A 67 -5.58 1.96 6.22
C ALA A 67 -6.00 2.13 4.75
N ILE A 68 -5.91 3.35 4.19
CA ILE A 68 -6.16 3.61 2.76
C ILE A 68 -5.20 2.80 1.89
N THR A 69 -3.91 2.81 2.21
CA THR A 69 -2.89 2.06 1.47
C THR A 69 -3.17 0.56 1.51
N TRP A 70 -3.50 0.02 2.68
CA TRP A 70 -3.92 -1.37 2.85
C TRP A 70 -5.14 -1.72 1.97
N LEU A 71 -6.14 -0.85 1.95
CA LEU A 71 -7.36 -1.01 1.15
C LEU A 71 -7.05 -0.96 -0.36
N CYS A 72 -6.17 -0.06 -0.81
CA CYS A 72 -5.73 -0.03 -2.21
C CYS A 72 -5.04 -1.34 -2.65
N TYR A 73 -4.20 -1.93 -1.80
CA TYR A 73 -3.57 -3.23 -2.09
C TYR A 73 -4.58 -4.38 -2.05
N LEU A 74 -5.58 -4.34 -1.18
CA LEU A 74 -6.70 -5.30 -1.20
C LEU A 74 -7.53 -5.19 -2.47
N LEU A 75 -7.82 -3.97 -2.94
CA LEU A 75 -8.53 -3.74 -4.21
C LEU A 75 -7.75 -4.30 -5.39
N TYR A 76 -6.42 -4.16 -5.40
CA TYR A 76 -5.58 -4.78 -6.42
C TYR A 76 -5.76 -6.31 -6.44
N ILE A 77 -5.69 -6.97 -5.28
CA ILE A 77 -5.85 -8.43 -5.17
C ILE A 77 -7.26 -8.86 -5.60
N HIS A 78 -8.28 -8.12 -5.18
CA HIS A 78 -9.66 -8.40 -5.55
C HIS A 78 -9.86 -8.28 -7.06
N PHE A 79 -9.32 -7.23 -7.68
CA PHE A 79 -9.36 -7.04 -9.13
C PHE A 79 -8.62 -8.15 -9.87
N ARG A 80 -7.45 -8.59 -9.37
CA ARG A 80 -6.67 -9.67 -9.95
C ARG A 80 -7.41 -11.02 -9.92
N ARG A 81 -8.17 -11.27 -8.85
CA ARG A 81 -8.97 -12.49 -8.68
C ARG A 81 -10.22 -12.50 -9.56
N THR A 82 -10.81 -11.34 -9.83
CA THR A 82 -12.02 -11.19 -10.66
C THR A 82 -11.70 -11.14 -12.15
N ASP A 83 -10.68 -10.37 -12.56
CA ASP A 83 -10.33 -10.15 -13.98
C ASP A 83 -8.82 -10.30 -14.25
N SER A 84 -8.36 -11.55 -14.35
CA SER A 84 -6.95 -11.84 -14.66
C SER A 84 -6.52 -11.44 -16.09
N LYS A 85 -7.48 -11.19 -16.99
CA LYS A 85 -7.21 -10.86 -18.42
C LYS A 85 -6.72 -9.42 -18.63
N GLU A 86 -7.08 -8.48 -17.76
CA GLU A 86 -6.76 -7.06 -17.90
C GLU A 86 -5.53 -6.64 -17.08
N TRP A 87 -4.39 -7.26 -17.38
CA TRP A 87 -3.09 -6.99 -16.73
C TRP A 87 -2.69 -5.51 -16.69
N ARG A 88 -3.09 -4.71 -17.69
CA ARG A 88 -2.81 -3.27 -17.74
C ARG A 88 -3.51 -2.50 -16.62
N LYS A 89 -4.80 -2.78 -16.37
CA LYS A 89 -5.56 -2.10 -15.31
C LYS A 89 -5.03 -2.49 -13.94
N ALA A 90 -4.67 -3.76 -13.75
CA ALA A 90 -4.02 -4.22 -12.53
C ALA A 90 -2.71 -3.46 -12.24
N CYS A 91 -1.84 -3.27 -13.24
CA CYS A 91 -0.60 -2.50 -13.08
C CYS A 91 -0.85 -1.03 -12.68
N TRP A 92 -1.88 -0.39 -13.26
CA TRP A 92 -2.28 0.97 -12.89
C TRP A 92 -2.79 1.08 -11.45
N ILE A 93 -3.60 0.11 -10.99
CA ILE A 93 -4.07 0.07 -9.60
C ILE A 93 -2.90 -0.11 -8.64
N LEU A 94 -1.93 -0.96 -9.00
CA LEU A 94 -0.74 -1.21 -8.19
C LEU A 94 0.17 0.03 -8.11
N LEU A 95 0.30 0.79 -9.20
CA LEU A 95 0.96 2.09 -9.21
C LEU A 95 0.27 3.09 -8.29
N LEU A 96 -1.06 3.17 -8.36
CA LEU A 96 -1.85 4.07 -7.51
C LEU A 96 -1.70 3.70 -6.03
N ALA A 97 -1.74 2.41 -5.69
CA ALA A 97 -1.51 1.93 -4.34
C ALA A 97 -0.11 2.30 -3.80
N PHE A 98 0.90 2.31 -4.67
CA PHE A 98 2.24 2.75 -4.30
C PHE A 98 2.33 4.26 -4.05
N VAL A 99 1.65 5.07 -4.88
CA VAL A 99 1.57 6.51 -4.66
C VAL A 99 0.90 6.80 -3.31
N CYS A 100 -0.20 6.11 -2.99
CA CYS A 100 -0.82 6.21 -1.66
C CYS A 100 0.15 5.85 -0.52
N LEU A 101 0.97 4.81 -0.70
CA LEU A 101 2.01 4.44 0.26
C LEU A 101 3.07 5.54 0.43
N GLN A 102 3.51 6.18 -0.66
CA GLN A 102 4.46 7.30 -0.61
C GLN A 102 3.84 8.51 0.10
N ILE A 103 2.56 8.79 -0.14
CA ILE A 103 1.83 9.84 0.58
C ILE A 103 1.75 9.52 2.08
N CYS A 104 1.55 8.26 2.46
CA CYS A 104 1.57 7.84 3.86
C CYS A 104 2.92 8.12 4.54
N TRP A 105 4.04 7.96 3.84
CA TRP A 105 5.38 8.18 4.39
C TRP A 105 5.82 9.65 4.37
N TRP A 106 5.59 10.34 3.26
CA TRP A 106 6.06 11.72 3.07
C TRP A 106 4.95 12.75 3.16
N GLY A 107 3.78 12.48 2.59
CA GLY A 107 2.68 13.45 2.46
C GLY A 107 2.07 13.88 3.79
N ILE A 108 2.11 13.04 4.82
CA ILE A 108 1.57 13.37 6.13
C ILE A 108 2.39 14.45 6.84
N ASN A 109 3.68 14.55 6.55
CA ASN A 109 4.53 15.64 7.07
C ASN A 109 4.22 17.00 6.41
N TYR A 110 3.51 17.02 5.27
CA TYR A 110 3.20 18.24 4.50
C TYR A 110 1.75 18.73 4.65
N LEU A 111 0.87 18.00 5.34
CA LEU A 111 -0.50 18.42 5.60
C LEU A 111 -0.58 19.26 6.90
N PRO A 112 -0.91 20.57 6.83
CA PRO A 112 -0.99 21.44 8.00
C PRO A 112 -2.03 21.01 9.05
N SER A 113 -3.03 20.21 8.65
CA SER A 113 -4.07 19.71 9.58
C SER A 113 -3.57 18.62 10.54
N ALA A 114 -2.37 18.06 10.31
CA ALA A 114 -1.75 17.08 11.21
C ALA A 114 -0.87 17.73 12.30
N GLN A 115 -0.57 19.03 12.20
CA GLN A 115 0.25 19.73 13.19
C GLN A 115 -0.50 20.11 14.48
N GLY A 116 -1.84 20.07 14.49
CA GLY A 116 -2.66 20.55 15.62
C GLY A 116 -3.46 19.50 16.39
N LEU A 117 -3.53 18.25 15.89
CA LEU A 117 -4.27 17.14 16.51
C LEU A 117 -3.37 15.90 16.75
N SER A 118 -2.06 16.09 16.69
CA SER A 118 -1.06 15.07 17.01
C SER A 118 -0.60 15.27 18.45
N ILE A 119 -0.80 14.27 19.29
CA ILE A 119 -0.25 14.20 20.66
C ILE A 119 1.25 13.79 20.64
N HIS A 120 1.82 13.49 19.46
CA HIS A 120 3.18 13.02 19.19
C HIS A 120 3.89 14.12 18.39
N THR A 121 4.10 15.25 19.03
CA THR A 121 5.17 16.17 18.64
C THR A 121 6.45 15.69 19.32
N TYR A 122 7.33 15.07 18.54
CA TYR A 122 8.77 15.06 18.83
C TYR A 122 9.48 15.75 17.69
#